data_AF-A0A4V1INQ3-F1
#
_entry.id   AF-A0A4V1INQ3-F1
#
_cell.length_a   1.000
_cell.length_b   1.000
_cell.length_c   1.000
_cell.angle_alpha   90.00
_cell.angle_beta   90.00
_cell.angle_gamma   90.00
#
_symmetry.space_group_name_H-M   'P 1'
#
loop_
_entity.id
_entity.type
_entity.pdbx_description
1 polymer ?
#
loop_
_entity_poly.entity_id
_entity_poly.type
_entity_poly.pdbx_seq_one_letter_code
_entity_poly.pdbx_strand_id
1 'polypeptide(L)'
;MQVQTVDYLADDCAQSFVESLRNTGFGVIKNHPISQSLVESIYKNWYAFFVSEKKHQYCYNTETQDGYFPPDVSEVAKGHQVKDIKEYYHIYPWGQIPASLKAEAMSYYQRVRLFFNDKQLPHLSGFQ
;
A
#
# COMPACT_ATOMS: atom_id res chain seq x y z
N MET A 1 -23.96 -4.64 -7.64
CA MET A 1 -23.27 -4.59 -6.34
C MET A 1 -22.52 -3.26 -6.28
N GLN A 2 -22.70 -2.47 -5.22
CA GLN A 2 -22.07 -1.15 -5.08
C GLN A 2 -21.30 -1.13 -3.76
N VAL A 3 -19.99 -0.83 -3.83
CA VAL A 3 -19.15 -0.66 -2.64
C VAL A 3 -19.51 0.68 -2.00
N GLN A 4 -19.78 0.67 -0.70
CA GLN A 4 -20.19 1.88 0.02
C GLN A 4 -18.96 2.76 0.30
N THR A 5 -19.12 4.07 0.10
CA THR A 5 -18.14 5.08 0.50
C THR A 5 -18.52 5.61 1.87
N VAL A 6 -17.71 5.31 2.87
CA VAL A 6 -17.92 5.63 4.29
C VAL A 6 -17.11 6.87 4.66
N ASP A 7 -17.73 7.79 5.39
CA ASP A 7 -17.06 8.98 5.93
C ASP A 7 -16.39 8.64 7.26
N TYR A 8 -15.07 8.85 7.37
CA TYR A 8 -14.31 8.57 8.59
C TYR A 8 -14.81 9.37 9.81
N LEU A 9 -15.39 10.55 9.56
CA LEU A 9 -15.84 11.47 10.60
C LEU A 9 -17.27 11.18 11.07
N ALA A 10 -17.98 10.25 10.43
CA ALA A 10 -19.33 9.86 10.84
C ALA A 10 -19.31 8.96 12.09
N ASP A 11 -20.33 9.10 12.94
CA ASP A 11 -20.47 8.30 14.17
C ASP A 11 -20.66 6.81 13.88
N ASP A 12 -21.29 6.47 12.75
CA ASP A 12 -21.56 5.10 12.30
C ASP A 12 -20.47 4.52 11.39
N CYS A 13 -19.35 5.23 11.20
CA CYS A 13 -18.27 4.85 10.28
C CYS A 13 -17.85 3.39 10.43
N ALA A 14 -17.61 2.92 11.66
CA ALA A 14 -17.14 1.55 11.90
C ALA A 14 -18.17 0.49 11.46
N GLN A 15 -19.45 0.73 11.77
CA GLN A 15 -20.53 -0.17 11.41
C GLN A 15 -20.70 -0.24 9.88
N SER A 16 -20.82 0.92 9.24
CA SER A 16 -21.02 1.03 7.79
C SER A 16 -19.83 0.45 7.00
N PHE A 17 -18.61 0.61 7.51
CA PHE A 17 -17.41 0.01 6.90
C PHE A 17 -17.41 -1.52 6.98
N VAL A 18 -17.70 -2.09 8.15
CA VAL A 18 -17.77 -3.55 8.34
C VAL A 18 -18.91 -4.17 7.53
N GLU A 19 -20.05 -3.48 7.39
CA GLU A 19 -21.15 -3.91 6.55
C GLU A 19 -20.75 -3.99 5.06
N SER A 20 -20.06 -2.96 4.55
CA SER A 20 -19.52 -2.99 3.18
C SER A 20 -18.55 -4.15 2.97
N LEU A 21 -17.63 -4.37 3.92
CA LEU A 21 -16.69 -5.50 3.87
C LEU A 21 -17.42 -6.84 3.86
N ARG A 22 -18.42 -7.04 4.71
CA ARG A 22 -19.20 -8.28 4.79
C ARG A 22 -19.95 -8.57 3.49
N ASN A 23 -20.55 -7.53 2.90
CA ASN A 23 -21.44 -7.69 1.76
C ASN A 23 -20.70 -7.70 0.41
N THR A 24 -19.52 -7.08 0.34
CA THR A 24 -18.81 -6.88 -0.94
C THR A 24 -17.36 -7.36 -0.93
N GLY A 25 -16.77 -7.60 0.25
CA GLY A 25 -15.33 -7.83 0.42
C GLY A 25 -14.49 -6.55 0.45
N PHE A 26 -15.10 -5.37 0.24
CA PHE A 26 -14.42 -4.09 0.13
C PHE A 26 -15.09 -3.00 0.98
N GLY A 27 -14.29 -2.01 1.41
CA GLY A 27 -14.79 -0.78 2.02
C GLY A 27 -13.98 0.40 1.51
N VAL A 28 -14.66 1.52 1.23
CA VAL A 28 -14.02 2.76 0.78
C VAL A 28 -14.19 3.80 1.88
N ILE A 29 -13.10 4.44 2.32
CA ILE A 29 -13.12 5.47 3.35
C ILE A 29 -12.72 6.82 2.75
N LYS A 30 -13.51 7.86 2.98
CA LYS A 30 -13.18 9.26 2.70
C LYS A 30 -12.92 10.03 4.00
N ASN A 31 -12.31 11.21 3.89
CA ASN A 31 -11.97 12.08 5.04
C ASN A 31 -11.09 11.38 6.10
N HIS A 32 -10.27 10.42 5.69
CA HIS A 32 -9.32 9.75 6.57
C HIS A 32 -8.24 10.71 7.08
N PRO A 33 -7.64 10.48 8.26
CA PRO A 33 -6.70 11.41 8.89
C PRO A 33 -5.29 11.42 8.26
N ILE A 34 -5.04 10.58 7.25
CA ILE A 34 -3.77 10.56 6.53
C ILE A 34 -3.69 11.79 5.61
N SER A 35 -2.64 12.59 5.78
CA SER A 35 -2.46 13.83 5.02
C SER A 35 -2.41 13.58 3.52
N GLN A 36 -3.26 14.28 2.77
CA GLN A 36 -3.27 14.24 1.31
C GLN A 36 -1.91 14.66 0.72
N SER A 37 -1.28 15.70 1.27
CA SER A 37 0.03 16.18 0.79
C SER A 37 1.16 15.16 0.98
N LEU A 38 1.07 14.32 2.01
CA LEU A 38 2.01 13.22 2.23
C LEU A 38 1.83 12.16 1.14
N VAL A 39 0.59 11.79 0.83
CA VAL A 39 0.29 10.81 -0.23
C VAL A 39 0.79 11.34 -1.58
N GLU A 40 0.46 12.57 -1.95
CA GLU A 40 0.88 13.17 -3.22
C GLU A 40 2.41 13.24 -3.36
N SER A 41 3.11 13.60 -2.29
CA SER A 41 4.57 13.65 -2.28
C SER A 41 5.18 12.24 -2.44
N ILE A 42 4.62 11.21 -1.80
CA ILE A 42 5.02 9.81 -2.02
C ILE A 42 4.87 9.43 -3.48
N TYR A 43 3.70 9.68 -4.08
CA TYR A 43 3.46 9.37 -5.50
C TYR A 43 4.50 10.04 -6.40
N LYS A 44 4.76 11.33 -6.19
CA LYS A 44 5.74 12.08 -6.96
C LYS A 44 7.16 11.51 -6.82
N ASN A 45 7.60 11.26 -5.58
CA ASN A 45 8.98 10.85 -5.29
C ASN A 45 9.25 9.41 -5.74
N TRP A 46 8.29 8.51 -5.56
CA TRP A 46 8.40 7.14 -6.03
C TRP A 46 8.29 7.04 -7.55
N TYR A 47 7.44 7.85 -8.19
CA TYR A 47 7.42 7.94 -9.65
C TYR A 47 8.80 8.36 -10.19
N ALA A 48 9.41 9.40 -9.62
CA ALA A 48 10.76 9.85 -10.00
C ALA A 48 11.83 8.76 -9.80
N PHE A 49 11.69 7.90 -8.79
CA PHE A 49 12.56 6.75 -8.58
C PHE A 49 12.35 5.66 -9.66
N PHE A 50 11.10 5.29 -9.95
CA PHE A 50 10.77 4.24 -10.93
C PHE A 50 11.11 4.63 -12.37
N VAL A 51 11.07 5.91 -12.74
CA VAL A 51 11.54 6.35 -14.07
C VAL A 51 13.06 6.46 -14.17
N SER A 52 13.80 6.23 -13.08
CA SER A 52 15.26 6.32 -13.04
C SER A 52 15.91 4.93 -13.06
N GLU A 53 17.10 4.84 -13.66
CA GLU A 53 17.92 3.62 -13.63
C GLU A 53 18.42 3.25 -12.21
N LYS A 54 18.34 4.18 -11.25
CA LYS A 54 18.77 3.92 -9.86
C LYS A 54 17.97 2.80 -9.21
N LYS A 55 16.75 2.53 -9.67
CA LYS A 55 15.91 1.43 -9.15
C LYS A 55 16.60 0.06 -9.22
N HIS A 56 17.45 -0.15 -10.23
CA HIS A 56 18.20 -1.39 -10.40
C HIS A 56 19.29 -1.61 -9.34
N GLN A 57 19.65 -0.59 -8.57
CA GLN A 57 20.54 -0.72 -7.40
C GLN A 57 19.82 -1.32 -6.18
N TYR A 58 18.50 -1.42 -6.24
CA TYR A 58 17.65 -1.86 -5.14
C TYR A 58 16.87 -3.13 -5.48
N CYS A 59 17.36 -3.96 -6.41
CA CYS A 59 16.73 -5.23 -6.75
C CYS A 59 16.42 -6.05 -5.50
N TYR A 60 15.27 -6.71 -5.50
CA TYR A 60 14.77 -7.48 -4.37
C TYR A 60 15.77 -8.52 -3.86
N ASN A 61 15.80 -8.72 -2.55
CA ASN A 61 16.53 -9.83 -1.95
C ASN A 61 15.74 -11.14 -2.13
N THR A 62 16.37 -12.21 -2.61
CA THR A 62 15.69 -13.50 -2.85
C THR A 62 15.25 -14.22 -1.58
N GLU A 63 15.91 -13.98 -0.45
CA GLU A 63 15.59 -14.59 0.84
C GLU A 63 14.50 -13.83 1.58
N THR A 64 14.63 -12.50 1.65
CA THR A 64 13.76 -11.64 2.45
C THR A 64 12.70 -10.90 1.64
N GLN A 65 12.77 -10.95 0.31
CA GLN A 65 11.77 -10.42 -0.63
C GLN A 65 11.51 -8.91 -0.51
N ASP A 66 12.43 -8.15 0.10
CA ASP A 66 12.41 -6.68 0.19
C ASP A 66 13.18 -6.03 -0.95
N GLY A 67 12.65 -4.95 -1.53
CA GLY A 67 13.28 -4.24 -2.64
C GLY A 67 12.42 -4.15 -3.90
N TYR A 68 13.09 -3.79 -5.00
CA TYR A 68 12.53 -3.56 -6.32
C TYR A 68 12.36 -4.86 -7.11
N PHE A 69 11.16 -5.08 -7.65
CA PHE A 69 10.80 -6.18 -8.54
C PHE A 69 10.59 -5.63 -9.96
N PRO A 70 11.51 -5.91 -10.91
CA PRO A 70 11.36 -5.47 -12.28
C PRO A 70 10.30 -6.30 -13.03
N PRO A 71 9.78 -5.80 -14.17
CA PRO A 71 8.75 -6.51 -14.95
C PRO A 71 9.19 -7.90 -15.43
N ASP A 72 10.50 -8.12 -15.60
CA ASP A 72 11.04 -9.41 -16.04
C ASP A 72 11.00 -10.51 -14.97
N VAL A 73 10.81 -10.12 -13.72
CA VAL A 73 10.66 -11.02 -12.57
C VAL A 73 9.17 -11.25 -12.24
N SER A 74 8.26 -10.46 -12.83
CA SER A 74 6.83 -10.62 -12.61
C SER A 74 6.35 -11.97 -13.16
N GLU A 75 5.70 -12.73 -12.29
CA GLU A 75 5.24 -14.08 -12.55
C GLU A 75 4.31 -14.11 -13.77
N VAL A 76 4.52 -15.08 -14.66
CA VAL A 76 3.56 -15.40 -15.72
C VAL A 76 2.28 -15.90 -15.04
N ALA A 77 1.20 -15.12 -15.09
CA ALA A 77 -0.08 -15.53 -14.50
C ALA A 77 -0.49 -16.92 -15.04
N LYS A 78 -0.86 -17.85 -14.15
CA LYS A 78 -1.18 -19.24 -14.51
C LYS A 78 -2.09 -19.30 -15.75
N GLY A 79 -1.57 -19.83 -16.86
CA GLY A 79 -2.31 -20.03 -18.11
C GLY A 79 -2.24 -18.90 -19.15
N HIS A 80 -1.47 -17.82 -18.91
CA HIS A 80 -1.30 -16.72 -19.87
C HIS A 80 0.14 -16.68 -20.40
N GLN A 81 0.36 -16.35 -21.68
CA GLN A 81 1.72 -16.16 -22.24
C GLN A 81 2.26 -14.74 -22.02
N VAL A 82 1.43 -13.83 -21.50
CA VAL A 82 1.74 -12.40 -21.37
C VAL A 82 2.28 -12.14 -19.97
N LYS A 83 3.54 -11.70 -19.91
CA LYS A 83 4.15 -11.20 -18.68
C LYS A 83 3.33 -10.05 -18.11
N ASP A 84 3.28 -9.98 -16.80
CA ASP A 84 2.60 -8.90 -16.11
C ASP A 84 3.38 -7.58 -16.29
N ILE A 85 2.66 -6.54 -16.71
CA ILE A 85 3.22 -5.26 -17.19
C ILE A 85 3.58 -4.30 -16.04
N LYS A 86 3.68 -4.81 -14.82
CA LYS A 86 3.95 -4.01 -13.63
C LYS A 86 5.36 -4.24 -13.09
N GLU A 87 5.94 -3.17 -12.60
CA GLU A 87 7.07 -3.18 -11.69
C GLU A 87 6.59 -2.70 -10.32
N TYR A 88 7.20 -3.18 -9.24
CA TYR A 88 6.79 -2.80 -7.89
C TYR A 88 7.96 -2.86 -6.90
N TYR A 89 7.73 -2.38 -5.69
CA TYR A 89 8.73 -2.35 -4.63
C TYR A 89 8.11 -2.81 -3.32
N HIS A 90 8.73 -3.80 -2.67
CA HIS A 90 8.34 -4.23 -1.33
C HIS A 90 9.07 -3.44 -0.26
N ILE A 91 8.29 -2.76 0.58
CA ILE A 91 8.79 -1.95 1.69
C ILE A 91 8.48 -2.66 3.01
N TYR A 92 9.52 -3.01 3.74
CA TYR A 92 9.43 -3.45 5.13
C TYR A 92 10.25 -2.50 6.01
N PRO A 93 9.83 -2.20 7.26
CA PRO A 93 10.60 -1.32 8.15
C PRO A 93 12.05 -1.76 8.39
N TRP A 94 12.30 -3.08 8.32
CA TRP A 94 13.62 -3.70 8.44
C TRP A 94 14.35 -3.88 7.11
N GLY A 95 13.68 -3.67 5.97
CA GLY A 95 14.19 -3.96 4.63
C GLY A 95 14.96 -2.80 3.99
N GLN A 96 15.40 -3.03 2.76
CA GLN A 96 16.10 -2.06 1.94
C GLN A 96 15.12 -0.98 1.44
N ILE A 97 15.45 0.28 1.71
CA ILE A 97 14.67 1.43 1.24
C ILE A 97 15.66 2.52 0.81
N PRO A 98 15.50 3.15 -0.37
CA PRO A 98 16.35 4.26 -0.77
C PRO A 98 16.33 5.35 0.30
N ALA A 99 17.52 5.83 0.70
CA ALA A 99 17.66 6.76 1.83
C ALA A 99 16.81 8.03 1.65
N SER A 100 16.69 8.53 0.42
CA SER A 100 15.89 9.70 0.08
C SER A 100 14.38 9.49 0.19
N LEU A 101 13.90 8.24 0.11
CA LEU A 101 12.46 7.89 0.16
C LEU A 101 12.03 7.35 1.54
N LYS A 102 13.00 6.93 2.36
CA LYS A 102 12.74 6.18 3.61
C LYS A 102 11.90 6.95 4.62
N ALA A 103 12.23 8.21 4.88
CA ALA A 103 11.55 9.00 5.92
C ALA A 103 10.05 9.12 5.63
N GLU A 104 9.71 9.43 4.38
CA GLU A 104 8.34 9.63 3.94
C GLU A 104 7.55 8.31 3.91
N ALA A 105 8.13 7.26 3.32
CA ALA A 105 7.52 5.93 3.28
C ALA A 105 7.24 5.37 4.68
N MET A 106 8.17 5.53 5.62
CA MET A 106 7.99 5.08 7.00
C MET A 106 6.97 5.93 7.77
N SER A 107 6.90 7.24 7.51
CA SER A 107 5.85 8.10 8.08
C SER A 107 4.46 7.64 7.64
N TYR A 108 4.29 7.35 6.34
CA TYR A 108 3.03 6.82 5.82
C TYR A 108 2.69 5.45 6.40
N TYR A 109 3.66 4.52 6.43
CA TYR A 109 3.49 3.19 7.03
C TYR A 109 2.97 3.29 8.48
N GLN A 110 3.60 4.14 9.30
CA GLN A 110 3.18 4.35 10.69
C GLN A 110 1.78 4.95 10.79
N ARG A 111 1.45 5.95 9.96
CA ARG A 111 0.13 6.61 9.97
C ARG A 111 -0.98 5.65 9.55
N VAL A 112 -0.77 4.84 8.51
CA VAL A 112 -1.74 3.80 8.08
C VAL A 112 -1.96 2.79 9.20
N ARG A 113 -0.88 2.31 9.84
CA ARG A 113 -0.98 1.38 10.96
C ARG A 113 -1.77 1.97 12.13
N LEU A 114 -1.54 3.24 12.48
CA LEU A 114 -2.26 3.92 13.55
C LEU A 114 -3.73 4.18 13.19
N PHE A 115 -4.01 4.54 11.93
CA PHE A 115 -5.36 4.77 11.43
C PHE A 115 -6.29 3.57 11.67
N PHE A 116 -5.82 2.34 11.42
CA PHE A 116 -6.61 1.14 11.68
C PHE A 116 -6.81 0.84 13.18
N ASN A 117 -5.93 1.34 14.04
CA ASN A 117 -6.05 1.14 15.49
C ASN A 117 -7.01 2.15 16.16
N ASP A 118 -7.13 3.37 15.65
CA ASP A 118 -7.82 4.51 16.29
C ASP A 118 -9.34 4.30 16.44
N LYS A 119 -10.00 3.72 15.42
CA LYS A 119 -11.47 3.53 15.41
C LYS A 119 -11.93 2.16 15.90
N GLN A 120 -11.04 1.34 16.48
CA GLN A 120 -11.31 -0.07 16.76
C GLN A 120 -11.96 -0.78 15.55
N LEU A 121 -11.58 -0.41 14.32
CA LEU A 121 -11.98 -1.13 13.12
C LEU A 121 -11.42 -2.54 13.30
N PRO A 122 -12.26 -3.56 13.53
CA PRO A 122 -11.83 -4.78 14.18
C PRO A 122 -10.73 -5.47 13.37
N HIS A 123 -9.63 -5.79 14.07
CA HIS A 123 -8.65 -6.83 13.77
C HIS A 123 -8.43 -7.18 12.28
N LEU A 124 -7.92 -6.24 11.50
CA LEU A 124 -7.13 -6.57 10.29
C LEU A 124 -5.71 -7.08 10.63
N SER A 125 -5.47 -7.43 11.89
CA SER A 125 -4.23 -8.05 12.39
C SER A 125 -4.04 -9.51 11.92
N GLY A 126 -4.92 -10.02 11.05
CA GLY A 126 -4.85 -11.38 10.49
C GLY A 126 -4.15 -11.52 9.14
N PHE A 127 -3.59 -10.44 8.58
CA PHE A 127 -2.73 -10.51 7.40
C PHE A 127 -1.26 -10.41 7.84
N GLN A 128 -0.75 -11.49 8.43
CA GLN A 128 0.67 -11.82 8.48
C GLN A 128 0.94 -13.01 7.56
#